data_AF-A0A957J1N1-F1
#
_entry.id   AF-A0A957J1N1-F1
#
_cell.length_a   1.000
_cell.length_b   1.000
_cell.length_c   1.000
_cell.angle_alpha   90.00
_cell.angle_beta   90.00
_cell.angle_gamma   90.00
#
_symmetry.space_group_name_H-M   'P 1'
#
loop_
_entity.id
_entity.type
_entity.pdbx_description
1 polymer ?
#
loop_
_entity_poly.entity_id
_entity_poly.type
_entity_poly.pdbx_seq_one_letter_code
_entity_poly.pdbx_strand_id
1 'polypeptide(L)'
;MIKQYSVKDAQRTILRRDAALEPAIPAGLQASLNRLFGPGATPEGAVGHILRDVRLGGDAALRDWTLKIDGVQLGALQVEPAEIAAAVSRLPGDLVTALEAAAGRIRAFHVRQPLPNWTTTDLGGVLGQRVTPIARVGAYVPGGTAPLPSSLLMSVIPAQVAGVPEIVVATPPGKDGRVSDVILAAAAICGIDTVYTLGGVMAVGALAFGSASVRRVDKIVGAGGLFTTLAKRQVYGIVGIDGLYGPTETVVVADETADPVWVAADMLAQAEHDVLATAILFTPSQALA
;
A
#
# COMPACT_ATOMS: atom_id res chain seq x y z
N MET A 1 8.08 10.05 27.73
CA MET A 1 7.31 11.25 28.14
C MET A 1 6.66 11.81 26.88
N ILE A 2 5.33 11.85 26.81
CA ILE A 2 4.60 12.41 25.66
C ILE A 2 4.87 13.92 25.63
N LYS A 3 5.25 14.45 24.47
CA LYS A 3 5.52 15.88 24.33
C LYS A 3 4.20 16.64 24.28
N GLN A 4 3.98 17.52 25.25
CA GLN A 4 2.86 18.46 25.23
C GLN A 4 3.33 19.76 24.57
N TYR A 5 2.55 20.26 23.62
CA TYR A 5 2.84 21.48 22.88
C TYR A 5 1.78 22.54 23.20
N SER A 6 2.21 23.77 23.51
CA SER A 6 1.29 24.89 23.46
C SER A 6 0.80 25.09 22.02
N VAL A 7 -0.36 25.73 21.83
CA VAL A 7 -0.87 26.05 20.47
C VAL A 7 0.17 26.81 19.65
N LYS A 8 0.88 27.76 20.26
CA LYS A 8 1.93 28.56 19.59
C LYS A 8 3.13 27.71 19.19
N ASP A 9 3.56 26.78 20.04
CA ASP A 9 4.69 25.90 19.74
C ASP A 9 4.31 24.86 18.67
N ALA A 10 3.10 24.31 18.75
CA ALA A 10 2.58 23.38 17.76
C ALA A 10 2.53 24.04 16.37
N GLN A 11 2.03 25.28 16.26
CA GLN A 11 2.01 26.07 15.02
C GLN A 11 3.40 26.30 14.42
N ARG A 12 4.44 26.41 15.26
CA ARG A 12 5.83 26.60 14.82
C ARG A 12 6.56 25.30 14.50
N THR A 13 6.00 24.16 14.91
CA THR A 13 6.66 22.86 14.84
C THR A 13 5.79 21.85 14.09
N ILE A 14 5.02 21.03 14.81
CA ILE A 14 4.31 19.85 14.28
C ILE A 14 3.14 20.18 13.35
N LEU A 15 2.62 21.42 13.40
CA LEU A 15 1.55 21.89 12.49
C LEU A 15 2.11 22.65 11.29
N ARG A 16 3.43 22.78 11.18
CA ARG A 16 4.06 23.48 10.06
C ARG A 16 4.00 22.59 8.82
N ARG A 17 3.46 23.16 7.73
CA ARG A 17 3.47 22.53 6.40
C ARG A 17 4.78 22.80 5.69
N ASP A 18 5.89 22.27 6.19
CA ASP A 18 7.15 22.28 5.44
C ASP A 18 7.14 21.17 4.39
N ALA A 19 7.25 21.56 3.12
CA ALA A 19 7.00 20.74 1.95
C ALA A 19 8.08 19.68 1.62
N ALA A 20 8.97 19.36 2.56
CA ALA A 20 10.04 18.40 2.30
C ALA A 20 9.54 16.97 2.51
N LEU A 21 9.24 16.27 1.41
CA LEU A 21 9.17 14.80 1.35
C LEU A 21 10.57 14.15 1.53
N GLU A 22 11.43 14.76 2.34
CA GLU A 22 12.77 14.27 2.64
C GLU A 22 12.84 13.98 4.14
N PRO A 23 12.20 12.88 4.60
CA PRO A 23 12.39 12.45 5.98
C PRO A 23 13.88 12.21 6.21
N ALA A 24 14.36 12.56 7.41
CA ALA A 24 15.72 12.23 7.82
C ALA A 24 15.93 10.71 7.65
N ILE A 25 16.89 10.33 6.80
CA ILE A 25 17.15 8.92 6.49
C ILE A 25 17.81 8.28 7.72
N PRO A 26 17.21 7.23 8.31
CA PRO A 26 17.82 6.54 9.45
C PRO A 26 19.20 5.99 9.08
N ALA A 27 20.16 6.04 10.00
CA ALA A 27 21.55 5.63 9.74
C ALA A 27 21.67 4.19 9.20
N GLY A 28 20.85 3.26 9.71
CA GLY A 28 20.80 1.88 9.22
C GLY A 28 20.32 1.76 7.77
N LEU A 29 19.37 2.62 7.37
CA LEU A 29 18.92 2.67 5.97
C LEU A 29 20.01 3.27 5.07
N GLN A 30 20.69 4.34 5.51
CA GLN A 30 21.80 4.92 4.76
C GLN A 30 22.95 3.92 4.56
N ALA A 31 23.27 3.13 5.60
CA ALA A 31 24.29 2.08 5.49
C ALA A 31 23.91 1.01 4.45
N SER A 32 22.63 0.60 4.42
CA SER A 32 22.13 -0.37 3.45
C SER A 32 22.15 0.17 2.03
N LEU A 33 21.77 1.45 1.84
CA LEU A 33 21.87 2.15 0.56
C LEU A 33 23.31 2.21 0.07
N ASN A 34 24.23 2.63 0.94
CA ASN A 34 25.64 2.75 0.59
C ASN A 34 26.26 1.38 0.24
N ARG A 35 25.84 0.31 0.90
CA ARG A 35 26.29 -1.06 0.59
C ARG A 35 25.83 -1.52 -0.79
N LEU A 36 24.59 -1.22 -1.18
CA LEU A 36 24.00 -1.71 -2.43
C LEU A 36 24.31 -0.82 -3.65
N PHE A 37 24.42 0.48 -3.44
CA PHE A 37 24.50 1.47 -4.53
C PHE A 37 25.75 2.37 -4.46
N GLY A 38 26.59 2.22 -3.43
CA GLY A 38 27.81 3.01 -3.23
C GLY A 38 27.61 4.25 -2.34
N PRO A 39 28.71 4.88 -1.88
CA PRO A 39 28.66 6.00 -0.95
C PRO A 39 27.85 7.19 -1.48
N GLY A 40 26.98 7.75 -0.63
CA GLY A 40 26.15 8.92 -0.98
C GLY A 40 24.88 8.55 -1.75
N ALA A 41 24.55 7.26 -1.85
CA ALA A 41 23.33 6.82 -2.48
C ALA A 41 22.09 7.39 -1.76
N THR A 42 21.16 7.91 -2.56
CA THR A 42 19.87 8.41 -2.08
C THR A 42 18.77 7.37 -2.35
N PRO A 43 17.67 7.36 -1.56
CA PRO A 43 16.52 6.51 -1.84
C PRO A 43 15.99 6.71 -3.26
N GLU A 44 15.91 7.96 -3.73
CA GLU A 44 15.44 8.29 -5.07
C GLU A 44 16.35 7.73 -6.18
N GLY A 45 17.66 7.88 -6.04
CA GLY A 45 18.63 7.34 -7.00
C GLY A 45 18.62 5.80 -7.03
N ALA A 46 18.52 5.17 -5.86
CA ALA A 46 18.40 3.72 -5.73
C ALA A 46 17.13 3.18 -6.42
N VAL A 47 15.98 3.82 -6.18
CA VAL A 47 14.72 3.48 -6.85
C VAL A 47 14.84 3.59 -8.36
N GLY A 48 15.42 4.69 -8.87
CA GLY A 48 15.62 4.90 -10.30
C GLY A 48 16.53 3.83 -10.93
N HIS A 49 17.56 3.41 -10.21
CA HIS A 49 18.43 2.31 -10.65
C HIS A 49 17.64 1.00 -10.77
N ILE A 50 16.92 0.58 -9.71
CA ILE A 50 16.15 -0.66 -9.72
C ILE A 50 15.08 -0.63 -10.83
N LEU A 51 14.35 0.48 -10.98
CA LEU A 51 13.33 0.62 -12.02
C LEU A 51 13.92 0.49 -13.43
N ARG A 52 15.09 1.10 -13.67
CA ARG A 52 15.80 0.96 -14.96
C ARG A 52 16.19 -0.48 -15.21
N ASP A 53 16.74 -1.16 -14.22
CA ASP A 53 17.16 -2.57 -14.35
C ASP A 53 15.95 -3.46 -14.63
N VAL A 54 14.83 -3.28 -13.92
CA VAL A 54 13.59 -4.02 -14.17
C VAL A 54 13.06 -3.75 -15.59
N ARG A 55 13.11 -2.51 -16.07
CA ARG A 55 12.66 -2.17 -17.42
C ARG A 55 13.50 -2.82 -18.51
N LEU A 56 14.81 -2.96 -18.31
CA LEU A 56 15.75 -3.50 -19.30
C LEU A 56 15.90 -5.03 -19.21
N GLY A 57 15.94 -5.56 -17.98
CA GLY A 57 16.23 -6.97 -17.68
C GLY A 57 15.02 -7.81 -17.31
N GLY A 58 13.84 -7.20 -17.14
CA GLY A 58 12.58 -7.88 -16.86
C GLY A 58 12.68 -8.91 -15.73
N ASP A 59 12.25 -10.13 -16.02
CA ASP A 59 12.21 -11.27 -15.11
C ASP A 59 13.53 -11.62 -14.41
N ALA A 60 14.67 -11.42 -15.09
CA ALA A 60 15.98 -11.66 -14.50
C ALA A 60 16.30 -10.60 -13.45
N ALA A 61 16.10 -9.33 -13.79
CA ALA A 61 16.31 -8.22 -12.87
C ALA A 61 15.39 -8.29 -11.64
N LEU A 62 14.14 -8.75 -11.81
CA LEU A 62 13.21 -8.95 -10.70
C LEU A 62 13.73 -9.99 -9.70
N ARG A 63 14.23 -11.13 -10.19
CA ARG A 63 14.81 -12.18 -9.33
C ARG A 63 16.10 -11.70 -8.66
N ASP A 64 16.97 -11.03 -9.39
CA ASP A 64 18.24 -10.51 -8.87
C ASP A 64 18.02 -9.48 -7.75
N TRP A 65 17.11 -8.54 -7.95
CA TRP A 65 16.79 -7.53 -6.93
C TRP A 65 16.05 -8.13 -5.73
N THR A 66 15.17 -9.11 -5.95
CA THR A 66 14.54 -9.84 -4.85
C THR A 66 15.58 -10.57 -4.01
N LEU A 67 16.57 -11.23 -4.63
CA LEU A 67 17.67 -11.87 -3.90
C LEU A 67 18.51 -10.85 -3.11
N LYS A 68 18.82 -9.69 -3.70
CA LYS A 68 19.65 -8.66 -3.05
C LYS A 68 18.95 -7.93 -1.90
N ILE A 69 17.62 -7.72 -2.01
CA ILE A 69 16.84 -6.91 -1.06
C ILE A 69 16.11 -7.79 -0.05
N ASP A 70 15.37 -8.80 -0.53
CA ASP A 70 14.56 -9.68 0.31
C ASP A 70 15.35 -10.92 0.78
N GLY A 71 16.52 -11.17 0.19
CA GLY A 71 17.41 -12.27 0.60
C GLY A 71 16.98 -13.64 0.09
N VAL A 72 16.01 -13.70 -0.83
CA VAL A 72 15.42 -14.96 -1.30
C VAL A 72 15.56 -15.12 -2.81
N GLN A 73 15.98 -16.31 -3.22
CA GLN A 73 16.01 -16.70 -4.63
C GLN A 73 14.65 -17.25 -5.05
N LEU A 74 13.95 -16.53 -5.93
CA LEU A 74 12.66 -16.96 -6.45
C LEU A 74 12.80 -17.82 -7.71
N GLY A 75 12.10 -18.95 -7.74
CA GLY A 75 11.89 -19.73 -8.95
C GLY A 75 10.83 -19.07 -9.84
N ALA A 76 9.56 -19.20 -9.43
CA ALA A 76 8.42 -18.54 -10.05
C ALA A 76 8.15 -17.18 -9.40
N LEU A 77 7.77 -16.19 -10.22
CA LEU A 77 7.33 -14.88 -9.75
C LEU A 77 5.84 -14.86 -9.41
N GLN A 78 5.05 -15.73 -10.03
CA GLN A 78 3.62 -15.89 -9.79
C GLN A 78 3.37 -17.07 -8.86
N VAL A 79 2.48 -16.88 -7.90
CA VAL A 79 1.97 -17.95 -7.03
C VAL A 79 1.01 -18.82 -7.85
N GLU A 80 1.12 -20.13 -7.72
CA GLU A 80 0.22 -21.07 -8.39
C GLU A 80 -1.25 -20.84 -7.96
N PRO A 81 -2.21 -20.77 -8.90
CA PRO A 81 -3.62 -20.55 -8.57
C PRO A 81 -4.19 -21.57 -7.58
N ALA A 82 -3.72 -22.82 -7.63
CA ALA A 82 -4.12 -23.87 -6.70
C ALA A 82 -3.65 -23.57 -5.25
N GLU A 83 -2.50 -22.91 -5.08
CA GLU A 83 -1.99 -22.54 -3.76
C GLU A 83 -2.86 -21.42 -3.14
N ILE A 84 -3.30 -20.46 -3.96
CA ILE A 84 -4.21 -19.39 -3.56
C ILE A 84 -5.55 -20.00 -3.12
N ALA A 85 -6.16 -20.85 -3.96
CA ALA A 85 -7.44 -21.49 -3.65
C ALA A 85 -7.40 -22.32 -2.37
N ALA A 86 -6.27 -23.00 -2.08
CA ALA A 86 -6.11 -23.80 -0.88
C ALA A 86 -5.85 -22.98 0.40
N ALA A 87 -5.49 -21.69 0.29
CA ALA A 87 -5.03 -20.90 1.43
C ALA A 87 -6.08 -20.69 2.52
N VAL A 88 -7.35 -20.57 2.15
CA VAL A 88 -8.46 -20.41 3.11
C VAL A 88 -8.52 -21.60 4.08
N SER A 89 -8.28 -22.83 3.59
CA SER A 89 -8.30 -24.04 4.41
C SER A 89 -7.13 -24.16 5.40
N ARG A 90 -6.08 -23.34 5.23
CA ARG A 90 -4.90 -23.32 6.12
C ARG A 90 -5.04 -22.35 7.28
N LEU A 91 -6.10 -21.54 7.31
CA LEU A 91 -6.34 -20.56 8.37
C LEU A 91 -7.32 -21.06 9.43
N PRO A 92 -7.20 -20.57 10.68
CA PRO A 92 -8.24 -20.70 11.69
C PRO A 92 -9.59 -20.18 11.19
N GLY A 93 -10.67 -20.90 11.49
CA GLY A 93 -12.01 -20.58 10.97
C GLY A 93 -12.57 -19.24 11.46
N ASP A 94 -12.19 -18.79 12.66
CA ASP A 94 -12.51 -17.47 13.19
C ASP A 94 -11.84 -16.34 12.38
N LEU A 95 -10.58 -16.53 11.98
CA LEU A 95 -9.86 -15.61 11.12
C LEU A 95 -10.47 -15.54 9.72
N VAL A 96 -10.87 -16.69 9.14
CA VAL A 96 -11.59 -16.71 7.86
C VAL A 96 -12.89 -15.93 7.96
N THR A 97 -13.67 -16.20 9.01
CA THR A 97 -14.94 -15.50 9.28
C THR A 97 -14.73 -13.98 9.42
N ALA A 98 -13.66 -13.55 10.10
CA ALA A 98 -13.32 -12.14 10.24
C ALA A 98 -12.94 -11.48 8.90
N LEU A 99 -12.17 -12.18 8.04
CA LEU A 99 -11.81 -11.70 6.71
C LEU A 99 -13.04 -11.58 5.79
N GLU A 100 -13.94 -12.56 5.81
CA GLU A 100 -15.18 -12.54 5.04
C GLU A 100 -16.11 -11.42 5.52
N ALA A 101 -16.25 -11.23 6.83
CA ALA A 101 -17.03 -10.13 7.40
C ALA A 101 -16.47 -8.76 7.01
N ALA A 102 -15.14 -8.59 7.07
CA ALA A 102 -14.47 -7.38 6.60
C ALA A 102 -14.72 -7.15 5.10
N ALA A 103 -14.52 -8.17 4.26
CA ALA A 103 -14.74 -8.10 2.82
C ALA A 103 -16.18 -7.71 2.48
N GLY A 104 -17.17 -8.32 3.16
CA GLY A 104 -18.58 -8.00 3.00
C GLY A 104 -18.90 -6.54 3.34
N ARG A 105 -18.36 -6.02 4.45
CA ARG A 105 -18.54 -4.62 4.87
C ARG A 105 -17.89 -3.64 3.89
N ILE A 106 -16.67 -3.91 3.45
CA ILE A 106 -15.94 -3.09 2.48
C ILE A 106 -16.74 -3.03 1.17
N ARG A 107 -17.23 -4.17 0.68
CA ARG A 107 -18.04 -4.22 -0.55
C ARG A 107 -19.36 -3.46 -0.38
N ALA A 108 -20.07 -3.67 0.72
CA ALA A 108 -21.35 -3.01 1.00
C ALA A 108 -21.23 -1.47 1.07
N PHE A 109 -20.07 -0.96 1.51
CA PHE A 109 -19.78 0.47 1.47
C PHE A 109 -19.47 0.94 0.05
N HIS A 110 -18.52 0.30 -0.64
CA HIS A 110 -18.05 0.76 -1.93
C HIS A 110 -19.10 0.67 -3.04
N VAL A 111 -20.06 -0.28 -3.00
CA VAL A 111 -21.14 -0.35 -4.00
C VAL A 111 -22.04 0.89 -4.03
N ARG A 112 -21.99 1.75 -3.01
CA ARG A 112 -22.77 2.99 -2.93
C ARG A 112 -22.08 4.21 -3.58
N GLN A 113 -20.80 4.09 -3.92
CA GLN A 113 -19.97 5.21 -4.39
C GLN A 113 -19.94 5.45 -5.92
N PRO A 114 -20.14 4.44 -6.81
CA PRO A 114 -20.09 4.66 -8.24
C PRO A 114 -21.07 5.73 -8.73
N LEU A 115 -20.58 6.62 -9.60
CA LEU A 115 -21.41 7.63 -10.25
C LEU A 115 -22.19 7.00 -11.41
N PRO A 116 -23.51 7.24 -11.54
CA PRO A 116 -24.26 6.76 -12.68
C PRO A 116 -23.87 7.52 -13.95
N ASN A 117 -23.90 6.82 -15.09
CA ASN A 117 -23.82 7.46 -16.40
C ASN A 117 -25.06 8.32 -16.62
N TRP A 118 -24.91 9.44 -17.33
CA TRP A 118 -26.03 10.31 -17.66
C TRP A 118 -25.82 10.98 -19.02
N THR A 119 -26.94 11.39 -19.62
CA THR A 119 -27.00 12.17 -20.86
C THR A 119 -28.12 13.20 -20.78
N THR A 120 -27.97 14.36 -21.39
CA THR A 120 -28.98 15.43 -21.49
C THR A 120 -28.97 16.07 -22.87
N THR A 121 -30.11 16.60 -23.28
CA THR A 121 -30.27 17.47 -24.47
C THR A 121 -30.50 18.94 -24.11
N ASP A 122 -30.61 19.26 -22.82
CA ASP A 122 -31.08 20.57 -22.34
C ASP A 122 -30.03 21.68 -22.44
N LEU A 123 -28.80 21.31 -22.82
CA LEU A 123 -27.63 22.18 -22.87
C LEU A 123 -27.23 22.57 -24.30
N GLY A 124 -28.19 22.57 -25.23
CA GLY A 124 -27.97 22.97 -26.63
C GLY A 124 -27.31 21.89 -27.50
N GLY A 125 -27.36 20.63 -27.08
CA GLY A 125 -26.81 19.46 -27.77
C GLY A 125 -26.90 18.21 -26.88
N VAL A 126 -26.55 17.04 -27.42
CA VAL A 126 -26.46 15.80 -26.61
C VAL A 126 -25.14 15.83 -25.83
N LEU A 127 -25.23 16.09 -24.52
CA LEU A 127 -24.10 16.06 -23.59
C LEU A 127 -24.28 14.93 -22.59
N GLY A 128 -23.20 14.49 -21.95
CA GLY A 128 -23.27 13.42 -20.95
C GLY A 128 -21.94 13.09 -20.31
N GLN A 129 -21.99 12.21 -19.33
CA GLN A 129 -20.82 11.60 -18.70
C GLN A 129 -20.95 10.09 -18.75
N ARG A 130 -19.88 9.44 -19.20
CA ARG A 130 -19.74 8.00 -19.15
C ARG A 130 -18.52 7.65 -18.29
N VAL A 131 -18.75 6.89 -17.23
CA VAL A 131 -17.73 6.34 -16.34
C VAL A 131 -17.54 4.88 -16.71
N THR A 132 -16.29 4.49 -16.98
CA THR A 132 -15.92 3.11 -17.31
C THR A 132 -14.76 2.65 -16.44
N PRO A 133 -14.73 1.37 -16.04
CA PRO A 133 -13.58 0.82 -15.32
C PRO A 133 -12.32 0.90 -16.16
N ILE A 134 -11.19 1.01 -15.45
CA ILE A 134 -9.87 0.75 -16.02
C ILE A 134 -9.77 -0.74 -16.37
N ALA A 135 -9.02 -1.09 -17.42
CA ALA A 135 -8.94 -2.48 -17.88
C ALA A 135 -8.12 -3.36 -16.92
N ARG A 136 -6.98 -2.89 -16.41
CA ARG A 136 -6.15 -3.67 -15.50
C ARG A 136 -5.60 -2.86 -14.33
N VAL A 137 -5.78 -3.38 -13.11
CA VAL A 137 -5.24 -2.80 -11.88
C VAL A 137 -4.25 -3.73 -11.21
N GLY A 138 -3.12 -3.19 -10.76
CA GLY A 138 -2.18 -3.87 -9.88
C GLY A 138 -2.32 -3.36 -8.45
N ALA A 139 -2.69 -4.22 -7.51
CA ALA A 139 -2.74 -3.92 -6.09
C ALA A 139 -1.42 -4.33 -5.42
N TYR A 140 -0.63 -3.35 -4.98
CA TYR A 140 0.54 -3.61 -4.15
C TYR A 140 0.11 -3.79 -2.69
N VAL A 141 0.47 -4.94 -2.11
CA VAL A 141 0.18 -5.27 -0.71
C VAL A 141 1.51 -5.40 0.04
N PRO A 142 1.85 -4.45 0.92
CA PRO A 142 3.12 -4.47 1.65
C PRO A 142 3.19 -5.66 2.62
N GLY A 143 4.41 -6.21 2.79
CA GLY A 143 4.68 -7.32 3.71
C GLY A 143 5.27 -6.91 5.07
N GLY A 144 5.67 -5.64 5.24
CA GLY A 144 6.09 -5.01 6.50
C GLY A 144 6.86 -5.90 7.49
N THR A 145 6.57 -5.72 8.78
CA THR A 145 6.92 -6.65 9.86
C THR A 145 5.91 -7.81 9.97
N ALA A 146 4.71 -7.62 9.41
CA ALA A 146 3.63 -8.59 9.40
C ALA A 146 2.80 -8.48 8.11
N PRO A 147 2.18 -9.58 7.65
CA PRO A 147 1.27 -9.56 6.52
C PRO A 147 0.04 -8.69 6.78
N LEU A 148 -0.35 -7.84 5.82
CA LEU A 148 -1.49 -6.92 5.93
C LEU A 148 -2.65 -7.33 4.99
N PRO A 149 -3.49 -8.32 5.36
CA PRO A 149 -4.61 -8.77 4.52
C PRO A 149 -5.68 -7.68 4.35
N SER A 150 -5.85 -6.78 5.33
CA SER A 150 -6.76 -5.64 5.24
C SER A 150 -6.41 -4.72 4.06
N SER A 151 -5.12 -4.46 3.81
CA SER A 151 -4.64 -3.67 2.67
C SER A 151 -5.00 -4.31 1.33
N LEU A 152 -4.97 -5.65 1.24
CA LEU A 152 -5.44 -6.37 0.07
C LEU A 152 -6.94 -6.15 -0.13
N LEU A 153 -7.75 -6.40 0.90
CA LEU A 153 -9.21 -6.24 0.82
C LEU A 153 -9.59 -4.81 0.41
N MET A 154 -8.97 -3.81 1.03
CA MET A 154 -9.21 -2.39 0.75
C MET A 154 -8.71 -1.93 -0.62
N SER A 155 -7.80 -2.66 -1.26
CA SER A 155 -7.30 -2.32 -2.60
C SER A 155 -8.08 -3.04 -3.71
N VAL A 156 -8.39 -4.32 -3.49
CA VAL A 156 -9.02 -5.19 -4.49
C VAL A 156 -10.52 -4.94 -4.60
N ILE A 157 -11.23 -4.85 -3.47
CA ILE A 157 -12.71 -4.79 -3.47
C ILE A 157 -13.22 -3.52 -4.17
N PRO A 158 -12.63 -2.32 -4.00
CA PRO A 158 -13.05 -1.14 -4.74
C PRO A 158 -12.85 -1.28 -6.25
N ALA A 159 -11.75 -1.92 -6.69
CA ALA A 159 -11.51 -2.19 -8.11
C ALA A 159 -12.56 -3.16 -8.69
N GLN A 160 -12.95 -4.18 -7.93
CA GLN A 160 -14.03 -5.09 -8.33
C GLN A 160 -15.38 -4.39 -8.42
N VAL A 161 -15.71 -3.55 -7.43
CA VAL A 161 -16.94 -2.76 -7.44
C VAL A 161 -16.99 -1.79 -8.62
N ALA A 162 -15.84 -1.21 -8.98
CA ALA A 162 -15.73 -0.36 -10.17
C ALA A 162 -15.92 -1.14 -11.49
N GLY A 163 -15.82 -2.47 -11.47
CA GLY A 163 -15.95 -3.34 -12.64
C GLY A 163 -14.64 -3.58 -13.39
N VAL A 164 -13.49 -3.43 -12.73
CA VAL A 164 -12.18 -3.71 -13.34
C VAL A 164 -12.11 -5.19 -13.72
N PRO A 165 -11.90 -5.54 -15.00
CA PRO A 165 -11.96 -6.92 -15.45
C PRO A 165 -10.71 -7.73 -15.05
N GLU A 166 -9.56 -7.06 -14.87
CA GLU A 166 -8.35 -7.75 -14.44
C GLU A 166 -7.68 -7.04 -13.26
N ILE A 167 -7.58 -7.75 -12.13
CA ILE A 167 -6.95 -7.26 -10.91
C ILE A 167 -5.87 -8.27 -10.52
N VAL A 168 -4.64 -7.78 -10.38
CA VAL A 168 -3.52 -8.60 -9.91
C VAL A 168 -2.97 -8.04 -8.61
N VAL A 169 -2.45 -8.93 -7.76
CA VAL A 169 -1.82 -8.54 -6.50
C VAL A 169 -0.32 -8.75 -6.59
N ALA A 170 0.47 -7.83 -6.04
CA ALA A 170 1.90 -8.01 -5.84
C ALA A 170 2.25 -7.78 -4.36
N THR A 171 2.97 -8.72 -3.76
CA THR A 171 3.35 -8.68 -2.35
C THR A 171 4.72 -9.33 -2.15
N PRO A 172 5.59 -8.81 -1.26
CA PRO A 172 6.93 -9.36 -1.08
C PRO A 172 6.90 -10.82 -0.57
N PRO A 173 7.94 -11.61 -0.86
CA PRO A 173 8.13 -12.91 -0.24
C PRO A 173 8.37 -12.78 1.27
N GLY A 174 7.94 -13.78 2.02
CA GLY A 174 8.47 -14.07 3.35
C GLY A 174 9.91 -14.57 3.29
N LYS A 175 10.54 -14.78 4.45
CA LYS A 175 11.92 -15.28 4.55
C LYS A 175 12.12 -16.68 3.93
N ASP A 176 11.04 -17.44 3.82
CA ASP A 176 10.96 -18.74 3.18
C ASP A 176 10.70 -18.67 1.66
N GLY A 177 10.58 -17.46 1.11
CA GLY A 177 10.28 -17.22 -0.30
C GLY A 177 8.80 -17.34 -0.67
N ARG A 178 7.92 -17.60 0.29
CA ARG A 178 6.49 -17.80 0.06
C ARG A 178 5.70 -16.54 0.40
N VAL A 179 4.53 -16.40 -0.22
CA VAL A 179 3.55 -15.40 0.22
C VAL A 179 2.82 -15.95 1.45
N SER A 180 2.54 -15.09 2.42
CA SER A 180 1.83 -15.50 3.63
C SER A 180 0.43 -16.04 3.32
N ASP A 181 0.06 -17.13 3.99
CA ASP A 181 -1.26 -17.76 3.85
C ASP A 181 -2.43 -16.81 4.11
N VAL A 182 -2.28 -15.83 5.00
CA VAL A 182 -3.35 -14.85 5.26
C VAL A 182 -3.59 -13.90 4.08
N ILE A 183 -2.53 -13.57 3.33
CA ILE A 183 -2.63 -12.77 2.11
C ILE A 183 -3.26 -13.60 0.99
N LEU A 184 -2.82 -14.85 0.82
CA LEU A 184 -3.38 -15.76 -0.17
C LEU A 184 -4.85 -16.08 0.11
N ALA A 185 -5.24 -16.26 1.37
CA ALA A 185 -6.63 -16.46 1.75
C ALA A 185 -7.47 -15.20 1.48
N ALA A 186 -6.95 -14.00 1.79
CA ALA A 186 -7.64 -12.75 1.45
C ALA A 186 -7.80 -12.56 -0.07
N ALA A 187 -6.79 -12.96 -0.86
CA ALA A 187 -6.86 -12.99 -2.32
C ALA A 187 -7.97 -13.97 -2.80
N ALA A 188 -7.99 -15.18 -2.24
CA ALA A 188 -8.99 -16.21 -2.57
C ALA A 188 -10.42 -15.79 -2.20
N ILE A 189 -10.63 -15.18 -1.03
CA ILE A 189 -11.92 -14.62 -0.59
C ILE A 189 -12.40 -13.54 -1.56
N CYS A 190 -11.48 -12.74 -2.10
CA CYS A 190 -11.78 -11.77 -3.15
C CYS A 190 -11.92 -12.40 -4.53
N GLY A 191 -11.63 -13.70 -4.74
CA GLY A 191 -11.63 -14.33 -6.06
C GLY A 191 -10.48 -13.87 -6.98
N ILE A 192 -9.34 -13.48 -6.40
CA ILE A 192 -8.12 -13.15 -7.15
C ILE A 192 -7.30 -14.41 -7.36
N ASP A 193 -6.92 -14.67 -8.61
CA ASP A 193 -6.14 -15.85 -9.02
C ASP A 193 -4.68 -15.53 -9.40
N THR A 194 -4.35 -14.24 -9.49
CA THR A 194 -3.03 -13.77 -9.92
C THR A 194 -2.37 -12.96 -8.81
N VAL A 195 -1.45 -13.62 -8.10
CA VAL A 195 -0.61 -13.02 -7.07
C VAL A 195 0.86 -13.17 -7.46
N TYR A 196 1.60 -12.07 -7.46
CA TYR A 196 3.03 -12.03 -7.70
C TYR A 196 3.81 -11.87 -6.40
N THR A 197 4.83 -12.70 -6.22
CA THR A 197 5.76 -12.67 -5.08
C THR A 197 6.83 -11.60 -5.33
N LEU A 198 6.43 -10.34 -5.34
CA LEU A 198 7.28 -9.19 -5.60
C LEU A 198 6.98 -8.06 -4.61
N GLY A 199 8.04 -7.50 -4.02
CA GLY A 199 7.99 -6.40 -3.06
C GLY A 199 8.36 -5.03 -3.63
N GLY A 200 8.05 -3.97 -2.90
CA GLY A 200 8.67 -2.66 -3.04
C GLY A 200 8.79 -2.14 -4.47
N VAL A 201 10.01 -1.75 -4.85
CA VAL A 201 10.32 -1.16 -6.17
C VAL A 201 10.16 -2.18 -7.29
N MET A 202 10.47 -3.46 -7.03
CA MET A 202 10.39 -4.55 -8.01
C MET A 202 8.93 -4.78 -8.43
N ALA A 203 8.00 -4.79 -7.47
CA ALA A 203 6.57 -4.91 -7.73
C ALA A 203 6.07 -3.74 -8.59
N VAL A 204 6.39 -2.51 -8.19
CA VAL A 204 5.96 -1.31 -8.92
C VAL A 204 6.53 -1.31 -10.34
N GLY A 205 7.82 -1.63 -10.49
CA GLY A 205 8.47 -1.72 -11.80
C GLY A 205 7.87 -2.79 -12.70
N ALA A 206 7.62 -4.00 -12.17
CA ALA A 206 7.00 -5.09 -12.92
C ALA A 206 5.58 -4.73 -13.37
N LEU A 207 4.77 -4.14 -12.49
CA LEU A 207 3.41 -3.72 -12.82
C LEU A 207 3.38 -2.55 -13.83
N ALA A 208 4.34 -1.63 -13.76
CA ALA A 208 4.41 -0.47 -14.66
C ALA A 208 4.96 -0.83 -16.06
N PHE A 209 6.06 -1.58 -16.12
CA PHE A 209 6.76 -1.86 -17.39
C PHE A 209 6.35 -3.20 -18.01
N GLY A 210 5.87 -4.14 -17.19
CA GLY A 210 5.72 -5.54 -17.57
C GLY A 210 7.07 -6.28 -17.63
N SER A 211 6.98 -7.59 -17.76
CA SER A 211 8.08 -8.52 -18.00
C SER A 211 7.57 -9.73 -18.78
N ALA A 212 8.38 -10.78 -18.93
CA ALA A 212 7.92 -12.03 -19.55
C ALA A 212 6.82 -12.71 -18.72
N SER A 213 6.92 -12.65 -17.39
CA SER A 213 5.95 -13.25 -16.46
C SER A 213 4.86 -12.28 -15.97
N VAL A 214 5.13 -10.97 -15.95
CA VAL A 214 4.21 -9.97 -15.41
C VAL A 214 3.66 -9.10 -16.54
N ARG A 215 2.35 -9.15 -16.76
CA ARG A 215 1.71 -8.23 -17.72
C ARG A 215 1.54 -6.85 -17.07
N ARG A 216 1.92 -5.80 -17.80
CA ARG A 216 1.77 -4.40 -17.35
C ARG A 216 0.31 -4.07 -17.03
N VAL A 217 0.10 -3.17 -16.07
CA VAL A 217 -1.23 -2.69 -15.64
C VAL A 217 -1.44 -1.23 -16.04
N ASP A 218 -2.68 -0.75 -15.99
CA ASP A 218 -3.01 0.64 -16.30
C ASP A 218 -3.02 1.54 -15.05
N LYS A 219 -3.26 0.96 -13.87
CA LYS A 219 -3.18 1.66 -12.58
C LYS A 219 -2.61 0.78 -11.48
N ILE A 220 -1.69 1.33 -10.68
CA ILE A 220 -1.18 0.71 -9.46
C ILE A 220 -1.83 1.37 -8.26
N VAL A 221 -2.37 0.55 -7.36
CA VAL A 221 -2.98 0.98 -6.10
C VAL A 221 -2.30 0.29 -4.92
N GLY A 222 -2.53 0.80 -3.72
CA GLY A 222 -1.95 0.28 -2.49
C GLY A 222 -0.84 1.19 -1.96
N ALA A 223 -0.89 1.44 -0.66
CA ALA A 223 0.15 2.17 0.04
C ALA A 223 1.41 1.30 0.23
N GLY A 224 2.53 1.95 0.47
CA GLY A 224 3.79 1.29 0.80
C GLY A 224 4.76 2.27 1.46
N GLY A 225 5.89 1.75 1.91
CA GLY A 225 6.94 2.58 2.50
C GLY A 225 7.60 3.51 1.48
N LEU A 226 8.58 4.29 1.95
CA LEU A 226 9.31 5.30 1.19
C LEU A 226 9.69 4.86 -0.23
N PHE A 227 10.29 3.68 -0.39
CA PHE A 227 10.75 3.17 -1.68
C PHE A 227 9.61 2.87 -2.65
N THR A 228 8.48 2.33 -2.16
CA THR A 228 7.28 2.11 -2.97
C THR A 228 6.68 3.45 -3.40
N THR A 229 6.58 4.42 -2.50
CA THR A 229 6.08 5.77 -2.82
C THR A 229 6.96 6.46 -3.87
N LEU A 230 8.28 6.41 -3.71
CA LEU A 230 9.22 6.96 -4.69
C LEU A 230 9.14 6.22 -6.04
N ALA A 231 8.99 4.90 -6.03
CA ALA A 231 8.81 4.13 -7.27
C ALA A 231 7.54 4.54 -8.00
N LYS A 232 6.40 4.63 -7.28
CA LYS A 232 5.11 5.10 -7.82
C LYS A 232 5.22 6.51 -8.40
N ARG A 233 5.96 7.40 -7.73
CA ARG A 233 6.24 8.75 -8.24
C ARG A 233 6.99 8.71 -9.57
N GLN A 234 8.01 7.86 -9.69
CA GLN A 234 8.85 7.80 -10.90
C GLN A 234 8.17 7.09 -12.08
N VAL A 235 7.20 6.20 -11.84
CA VAL A 235 6.43 5.53 -12.91
C VAL A 235 5.12 6.25 -13.27
N TYR A 236 4.75 7.30 -12.53
CA TYR A 236 3.55 8.07 -12.81
C TYR A 236 3.59 8.66 -14.23
N GLY A 237 2.48 8.51 -14.95
CA GLY A 237 2.35 8.92 -16.36
C GLY A 237 2.60 7.77 -17.34
N ILE A 238 3.33 6.73 -16.94
CA ILE A 238 3.36 5.42 -17.64
C ILE A 238 2.18 4.57 -17.18
N VAL A 239 1.90 4.64 -15.87
CA VAL A 239 0.78 3.97 -15.20
C VAL A 239 0.10 4.98 -14.26
N GLY A 240 -1.21 4.83 -14.06
CA GLY A 240 -1.92 5.59 -13.04
C GLY A 240 -1.49 5.17 -11.63
N ILE A 241 -1.56 6.09 -10.68
CA ILE A 241 -1.39 5.80 -9.25
C ILE A 241 -2.58 6.34 -8.46
N ASP A 242 -2.89 5.73 -7.33
CA ASP A 242 -3.89 6.21 -6.35
C ASP A 242 -3.41 7.42 -5.54
N GLY A 243 -2.12 7.47 -5.21
CA GLY A 243 -1.52 8.59 -4.49
C GLY A 243 -0.07 8.34 -4.10
N LEU A 244 0.55 9.42 -3.61
CA LEU A 244 1.85 9.38 -2.92
C LEU A 244 1.59 9.45 -1.43
N TYR A 245 1.89 8.37 -0.73
CA TYR A 245 1.60 8.25 0.69
C TYR A 245 2.82 8.63 1.52
N GLY A 246 2.58 9.47 2.53
CA GLY A 246 3.54 9.76 3.59
C GLY A 246 3.35 8.81 4.78
N PRO A 247 4.06 9.06 5.88
CA PRO A 247 3.83 8.35 7.14
C PRO A 247 2.36 8.45 7.59
N THR A 248 1.85 7.40 8.22
CA THR A 248 0.48 7.35 8.71
C THR A 248 0.30 8.25 9.94
N GLU A 249 -0.85 8.91 10.03
CA GLU A 249 -1.17 9.81 11.14
C GLU A 249 -2.59 9.59 11.68
N THR A 250 -2.77 9.79 12.97
CA THR A 250 -4.09 9.83 13.64
C THR A 250 -4.16 11.04 14.55
N VAL A 251 -5.28 11.76 14.50
CA VAL A 251 -5.59 12.88 15.38
C VAL A 251 -6.81 12.53 16.22
N VAL A 252 -6.62 12.46 17.54
CA VAL A 252 -7.71 12.34 18.51
C VAL A 252 -8.09 13.74 18.97
N VAL A 253 -9.36 14.09 18.90
CA VAL A 253 -9.90 15.33 19.46
C VAL A 253 -10.82 14.95 20.60
N ALA A 254 -10.44 15.31 21.83
CA ALA A 254 -11.15 14.87 23.02
C ALA A 254 -11.12 15.95 24.12
N ASP A 255 -12.24 16.12 24.81
CA ASP A 255 -12.35 16.95 26.01
C ASP A 255 -12.28 16.09 27.28
N GLU A 256 -12.41 16.70 28.44
CA GLU A 256 -12.37 16.04 29.75
C GLU A 256 -13.39 14.92 29.96
N THR A 257 -14.38 14.77 29.08
CA THR A 257 -15.39 13.70 29.17
C THR A 257 -14.92 12.38 28.58
N ALA A 258 -13.82 12.39 27.83
CA ALA A 258 -13.27 11.19 27.22
C ALA A 258 -12.60 10.26 28.25
N ASP A 259 -12.69 8.95 28.01
CA ASP A 259 -11.93 7.97 28.78
C ASP A 259 -10.44 8.07 28.37
N PRO A 260 -9.54 8.45 29.30
CA PRO A 260 -8.11 8.58 28.99
C PRO A 260 -7.48 7.26 28.52
N VAL A 261 -8.00 6.11 28.97
CA VAL A 261 -7.50 4.79 28.56
C VAL A 261 -7.80 4.54 27.08
N TRP A 262 -8.99 4.91 26.61
CA TRP A 262 -9.36 4.73 25.20
C TRP A 262 -8.59 5.69 24.29
N VAL A 263 -8.44 6.95 24.70
CA VAL A 263 -7.62 7.94 23.97
C VAL A 263 -6.18 7.44 23.84
N ALA A 264 -5.58 6.94 24.92
CA ALA A 264 -4.24 6.38 24.89
C ALA A 264 -4.15 5.14 24.00
N ALA A 265 -5.15 4.24 24.04
CA ALA A 265 -5.19 3.05 23.20
C ALA A 265 -5.25 3.42 21.70
N ASP A 266 -6.09 4.37 21.31
CA ASP A 266 -6.19 4.84 19.91
C ASP A 266 -4.88 5.47 19.42
N MET A 267 -4.23 6.28 20.26
CA MET A 267 -2.94 6.86 19.94
C MET A 267 -1.85 5.80 19.78
N LEU A 268 -1.82 4.79 20.66
CA LEU A 268 -0.87 3.68 20.59
C LEU A 268 -1.10 2.80 19.37
N ALA A 269 -2.36 2.52 19.02
CA ALA A 269 -2.71 1.75 17.82
C ALA A 269 -2.19 2.42 16.53
N GLN A 270 -2.15 3.76 16.47
CA GLN A 270 -1.49 4.46 15.37
C GLN A 270 0.04 4.37 15.46
N ALA A 271 0.60 4.55 16.66
CA ALA A 271 2.05 4.62 16.85
C ALA A 271 2.77 3.28 16.61
N GLU A 272 2.09 2.14 16.76
CA GLU A 272 2.67 0.82 16.48
C GLU A 272 2.83 0.52 14.97
N HIS A 273 2.12 1.26 14.11
CA HIS A 273 2.02 0.93 12.69
C HIS A 273 3.32 1.16 11.90
N ASP A 274 4.06 2.21 12.22
CA ASP A 274 5.33 2.55 11.56
C ASP A 274 6.19 3.43 12.49
N VAL A 275 7.52 3.35 12.36
CA VAL A 275 8.45 4.18 13.15
C VAL A 275 8.31 5.68 12.89
N LEU A 276 7.76 6.07 11.73
CA LEU A 276 7.42 7.43 11.36
C LEU A 276 5.94 7.77 11.62
N ALA A 277 5.14 6.84 12.13
CA ALA A 277 3.73 7.08 12.42
C ALA A 277 3.56 8.17 13.49
N THR A 278 2.55 9.02 13.31
CA THR A 278 2.33 10.18 14.18
C THR A 278 0.95 10.13 14.81
N ALA A 279 0.88 10.10 16.14
CA ALA A 279 -0.37 10.16 16.90
C ALA A 279 -0.45 11.49 17.67
N ILE A 280 -1.52 12.26 17.46
CA ILE A 280 -1.71 13.59 18.04
C ILE A 280 -3.01 13.63 18.84
N LEU A 281 -2.96 14.14 20.06
CA LEU A 281 -4.15 14.50 20.83
C LEU A 281 -4.32 16.02 20.82
N PHE A 282 -5.49 16.49 20.39
CA PHE A 282 -5.95 17.85 20.66
C PHE A 282 -6.99 17.82 21.78
N THR A 283 -6.69 18.51 22.87
CA THR A 283 -7.60 18.61 24.01
C THR A 283 -7.59 20.00 24.63
N PRO A 284 -8.75 20.52 25.07
CA PRO A 284 -8.81 21.70 25.93
C PRO A 284 -8.49 21.38 27.40
N SER A 285 -8.38 20.10 27.77
CA SER A 285 -8.24 19.65 29.15
C SER A 285 -6.81 19.23 29.48
N GLN A 286 -6.16 19.99 30.36
CA GLN A 286 -4.84 19.65 30.89
C GLN A 286 -4.86 18.39 31.78
N ALA A 287 -6.03 18.04 32.34
CA ALA A 287 -6.17 16.84 33.15
C ALA A 287 -6.23 15.57 32.28
N LEU A 288 -6.73 15.68 31.04
CA LEU A 288 -6.72 14.58 30.07
C LEU A 288 -5.34 14.38 29.42
N ALA A 289 -4.62 15.49 29.14
CA ALA A 289 -3.33 15.50 28.45
C ALA A 289 -2.13 14.99 29.29
#